data_AF-A0A6N6MJ30-F1
#
_entry.id   AF-A0A6N6MJ30-F1
#
_cell.length_a   1.000
_cell.length_b   1.000
_cell.length_c   1.000
_cell.angle_alpha   90.00
_cell.angle_beta   90.00
_cell.angle_gamma   90.00
#
_symmetry.space_group_name_H-M   'P 1'
#
loop_
_entity.id
_entity.type
_entity.pdbx_description
1 polymer ?
#
loop_
_entity_poly.entity_id
_entity_poly.type
_entity_poly.pdbx_seq_one_letter_code
_entity_poly.pdbx_strand_id
1 'polypeptide(L)' 'MNATDRSKTPKPSSSKRLHRRLTLDIPDGLHRRLKLHAVLTDRTIADVIRELLDEKLPRW' A
#
# COMPACT_ATOMS: atom_id res chain seq x y z
N MET A 1 31.16 9.64 -27.49
CA MET A 1 29.98 8.82 -27.81
C MET A 1 30.06 7.55 -26.97
N ASN A 2 29.11 7.31 -26.05
CA ASN A 2 28.51 6.00 -25.76
C ASN A 2 27.59 6.11 -24.54
N ALA A 3 26.30 6.06 -24.84
CA ALA A 3 25.21 6.00 -23.88
C ALA A 3 25.18 4.60 -23.24
N THR A 4 25.22 4.53 -21.91
CA THR A 4 25.00 3.27 -21.19
C THR A 4 23.51 3.07 -21.00
N ASP A 5 22.91 2.31 -21.91
CA ASP A 5 21.55 1.76 -21.80
C ASP A 5 21.46 0.87 -20.54
N ARG A 6 20.63 1.28 -19.57
CA ARG A 6 20.21 0.43 -18.43
C ARG A 6 18.73 0.12 -18.55
N SER A 7 18.37 -0.60 -19.60
CA SER A 7 17.00 -1.03 -19.84
C SER A 7 16.78 -2.49 -19.44
N LYS A 8 16.70 -2.81 -18.14
CA LYS A 8 16.13 -4.10 -17.66
C LYS A 8 15.46 -3.96 -16.30
N THR A 9 14.18 -3.58 -16.29
CA THR A 9 13.30 -3.88 -15.15
C THR A 9 12.66 -5.25 -15.36
N PRO A 10 12.87 -6.23 -14.46
CA PRO A 10 12.16 -7.50 -14.53
C PRO A 10 10.66 -7.26 -14.22
N LYS A 11 9.77 -7.76 -15.07
CA LYS A 11 8.34 -7.87 -14.79
C LYS A 11 8.11 -9.16 -13.99
N PRO A 12 7.77 -9.12 -12.70
CA PRO A 12 7.28 -10.32 -12.04
C PRO A 12 5.84 -10.59 -12.50
N SER A 13 5.72 -11.62 -13.34
CA SER A 13 4.50 -12.38 -13.56
C SER A 13 4.19 -13.18 -12.30
N SER A 14 3.11 -12.85 -11.61
CA SER A 14 2.46 -13.76 -10.67
C SER A 14 0.97 -13.43 -10.67
N SER A 15 0.13 -14.47 -10.62
CA SER A 15 -1.33 -14.40 -10.54
C SER A 15 -1.75 -13.40 -9.48
N LYS A 16 -1.96 -12.15 -9.92
CA LYS A 16 -2.19 -11.01 -9.05
C LYS A 16 -3.58 -11.23 -8.49
N ARG A 17 -3.68 -11.53 -7.19
CA ARG A 17 -4.95 -11.32 -6.48
C ARG A 17 -5.50 -9.98 -6.95
N LEU A 18 -6.74 -9.95 -7.41
CA LEU A 18 -7.36 -8.76 -8.00
C LEU A 18 -7.53 -7.69 -6.92
N HIS A 19 -6.49 -6.88 -6.71
CA HIS A 19 -6.52 -5.75 -5.80
C HIS A 19 -6.87 -4.51 -6.62
N ARG A 20 -7.87 -3.75 -6.16
CA ARG A 20 -8.17 -2.41 -6.70
C ARG A 20 -7.38 -1.36 -5.93
N ARG A 21 -6.99 -0.27 -6.60
CA ARG A 21 -6.28 0.85 -5.96
C ARG A 21 -7.30 1.76 -5.28
N LEU A 22 -7.06 2.02 -4.00
CA LEU A 22 -7.75 3.04 -3.23
C LEU A 22 -6.82 4.24 -3.06
N THR A 23 -7.25 5.40 -3.56
CA THR A 23 -6.56 6.68 -3.36
C THR A 23 -7.54 7.60 -2.63
N LEU A 24 -7.14 8.11 -1.46
CA LEU A 24 -7.91 9.11 -0.74
C LEU A 24 -6.96 10.09 -0.04
N ASP A 25 -7.44 11.31 0.14
CA ASP A 25 -6.77 12.31 0.97
C ASP A 25 -7.27 12.16 2.42
N ILE A 26 -6.36 12.31 3.37
CA ILE A 26 -6.67 12.28 4.81
C ILE A 26 -5.98 13.45 5.52
N PRO A 27 -6.54 13.96 6.64
CA PRO A 27 -5.87 14.98 7.43
C PRO A 27 -4.46 14.56 7.85
N ASP A 28 -3.49 15.48 7.83
CA ASP A 28 -2.08 15.17 8.15
C ASP A 28 -1.93 14.52 9.54
N GLY A 29 -2.65 15.04 10.55
CA GLY A 29 -2.65 14.45 11.88
C GLY A 29 -3.16 13.00 11.93
N LEU A 30 -4.09 12.63 11.04
CA LEU A 30 -4.55 11.25 10.90
C LEU A 30 -3.47 10.38 10.23
N HIS A 31 -2.86 10.87 9.15
CA HIS A 31 -1.76 10.17 8.48
C HIS A 31 -0.58 9.92 9.43
N ARG A 32 -0.21 10.91 10.25
CA ARG A 32 0.86 10.76 11.25
C ARG A 32 0.54 9.68 12.28
N ARG A 33 -0.67 9.66 12.83
CA ARG A 33 -1.09 8.62 13.78
C ARG A 33 -1.10 7.23 13.15
N LEU A 34 -1.62 7.13 11.92
CA LEU A 34 -1.64 5.89 11.15
C LEU A 34 -0.22 5.35 10.91
N LYS A 35 0.72 6.21 10.52
CA LYS A 35 2.13 5.85 10.32
C LYS A 35 2.79 5.38 11.61
N LEU A 36 2.58 6.10 12.71
CA LEU A 36 3.13 5.71 14.03
C LEU A 36 2.59 4.36 14.48
N HIS A 37 1.27 4.13 14.33
CA HIS A 37 0.66 2.85 14.67
C HIS A 37 1.28 1.71 13.86
N ALA A 38 1.38 1.87 12.53
CA ALA A 38 1.98 0.88 11.65
C ALA A 38 3.42 0.50 12.08
N VAL A 39 4.25 1.49 12.42
CA VAL A 39 5.62 1.29 12.93
C VAL A 39 5.62 0.51 14.26
N LEU A 40 4.77 0.90 15.21
CA LEU A 40 4.70 0.24 16.52
C LEU A 40 4.24 -1.21 16.45
N THR A 41 3.45 -1.56 15.43
CA THR A 41 2.90 -2.91 15.23
C THR A 41 3.69 -3.78 14.26
N ASP A 42 4.81 -3.27 13.70
CA ASP A 42 5.57 -3.92 12.62
C ASP A 42 4.68 -4.32 11.41
N ARG A 43 3.77 -3.41 11.02
CA ARG A 43 2.84 -3.59 9.89
C ARG A 43 3.02 -2.48 8.87
N THR A 44 2.59 -2.72 7.63
CA THR A 44 2.50 -1.62 6.66
C THR A 44 1.22 -0.82 6.88
N ILE A 45 1.22 0.46 6.50
CA ILE A 45 -0.01 1.29 6.49
C ILE A 45 -1.13 0.61 5.70
N ALA A 46 -0.78 -0.07 4.60
CA ALA A 46 -1.75 -0.76 3.77
C ALA A 46 -2.38 -1.97 4.50
N ASP A 47 -1.64 -2.68 5.35
CA ASP A 47 -2.19 -3.79 6.14
C ASP A 47 -3.18 -3.27 7.19
N VAL A 48 -2.78 -2.22 7.91
CA VAL A 48 -3.65 -1.54 8.90
C VAL A 48 -4.94 -1.06 8.25
N ILE A 49 -4.86 -0.42 7.08
CA ILE A 49 -6.04 0.08 6.37
C ILE A 49 -6.92 -1.08 5.85
N ARG A 50 -6.33 -2.18 5.36
CA ARG A 50 -7.11 -3.34 4.92
C ARG A 50 -7.89 -3.97 6.06
N GLU A 51 -7.25 -4.18 7.21
CA GLU A 51 -7.88 -4.73 8.41
C GLU A 51 -8.99 -3.80 8.91
N LEU A 52 -8.70 -2.49 9.06
CA LEU A 52 -9.70 -1.52 9.48
C LEU A 52 -10.92 -1.46 8.54
N LEU A 53 -10.69 -1.52 7.23
CA LEU A 53 -11.78 -1.53 6.25
C LEU A 53 -12.57 -2.84 6.28
N ASP A 54 -11.91 -3.99 6.44
CA ASP A 54 -12.59 -5.30 6.54
C ASP A 54 -13.43 -5.44 7.82
N GLU A 55 -12.98 -4.83 8.93
CA GLU A 55 -13.74 -4.79 10.18
C GLU A 55 -14.95 -3.85 10.14
N LYS A 56 -14.85 -2.73 9.39
CA LYS A 56 -15.87 -1.67 9.40
C LYS A 56 -16.86 -1.77 8.25
N LEU A 57 -16.51 -2.42 7.16
CA LEU A 57 -17.39 -2.57 6.00
C LEU A 57 -18.22 -3.86 6.09
N PRO A 58 -19.46 -3.82 5.61
CA PRO A 58 -20.30 -5.01 5.52
C PRO A 58 -19.80 -5.99 4.45
N ARG A 59 -20.13 -7.28 4.60
CA ARG A 59 -19.63 -8.40 3.77
C ARG A 59 -20.66 -8.95 2.76
N TRP A 60 -21.66 -8.16 2.39
CA TRP A 60 -22.74 -8.58 1.49
C TRP A 60 -22.46 -8.28 0.01
#